data_AF-A0A6P0RHZ1-F1
#
_entry.id   AF-A0A6P0RHZ1-F1
#
_cell.length_a   1.000
_cell.length_b   1.000
_cell.length_c   1.000
_cell.angle_alpha   90.00
_cell.angle_beta   90.00
_cell.angle_gamma   90.00
#
_symmetry.space_group_name_H-M   'P 1'
#
loop_
_entity.id
_entity.type
_entity.pdbx_description
1 polymer ?
#
loop_
_entity_poly.entity_id
_entity_poly.type
_entity_poly.pdbx_seq_one_letter_code
_entity_poly.pdbx_strand_id
1 'polypeptide(L)'
;MTQAKIPSQECVSLEALVSDITHFEQAIAHWDENQKSVVEGLKNAIEALHKEALTRLIRSVKQESMPALRQAVQDEVVYGLLRYHELVKPPTPPLEVRVQQALDEIRPGLQSHNGNVELVAIKLPDTVEVKLVGNCSNCPASTLTMKDGVEQAIKTHCPEIKNVVSVNT
;
A
#
# COMPACT_ATOMS: atom_id res chain seq x y z
N MET A 1 -25.55 10.46 -39.81
CA MET A 1 -25.36 9.82 -38.50
C MET A 1 -24.77 10.86 -37.57
N THR A 2 -25.61 11.48 -36.76
CA THR A 2 -25.27 12.63 -35.92
C THR A 2 -24.51 12.15 -34.70
N GLN A 3 -23.25 12.59 -34.54
CA GLN A 3 -22.51 12.38 -33.29
C GLN A 3 -23.22 13.15 -32.17
N ALA A 4 -23.76 12.42 -31.20
CA ALA A 4 -24.28 13.02 -29.99
C ALA A 4 -23.08 13.55 -29.17
N LYS A 5 -22.99 14.88 -29.09
CA LYS A 5 -22.07 15.58 -28.21
C LYS A 5 -22.49 15.29 -26.77
N ILE A 6 -21.70 14.47 -26.08
CA ILE A 6 -21.90 14.17 -24.65
C ILE A 6 -21.79 15.50 -23.88
N PRO A 7 -22.76 15.84 -23.01
CA PRO A 7 -22.70 17.08 -22.24
C PRO A 7 -21.44 17.07 -21.39
N SER A 8 -20.72 18.19 -21.37
CA SER A 8 -19.59 18.43 -20.47
C SER A 8 -20.05 18.27 -19.03
N GLN A 9 -19.76 17.11 -18.43
CA GLN A 9 -19.94 16.88 -17.00
C GLN A 9 -19.03 17.86 -16.25
N GLU A 10 -19.59 18.64 -15.34
CA GLU A 10 -18.80 19.34 -14.32
C GLU A 10 -18.01 18.27 -13.56
N CYS A 11 -16.69 18.26 -13.76
CA CYS A 11 -15.81 17.30 -13.14
C CYS A 11 -15.65 17.71 -11.67
N VAL A 12 -16.38 17.07 -10.76
CA VAL A 12 -16.25 17.30 -9.32
C VAL A 12 -14.89 16.75 -8.87
N SER A 13 -14.07 17.55 -8.18
CA SER A 13 -12.77 17.10 -7.70
C SER A 13 -12.90 16.14 -6.51
N LEU A 14 -11.94 15.22 -6.36
CA LEU A 14 -11.89 14.33 -5.19
C LEU A 14 -11.85 15.14 -3.88
N GLU A 15 -11.08 16.21 -3.86
CA GLU A 15 -10.95 17.11 -2.70
C GLU A 15 -12.31 17.68 -2.25
N ALA A 16 -13.15 18.11 -3.20
CA ALA A 16 -14.49 18.63 -2.89
C ALA A 16 -15.39 17.53 -2.29
N LEU A 17 -15.39 16.34 -2.90
CA LEU A 17 -16.16 15.19 -2.40
C LEU A 17 -15.73 14.78 -0.99
N VAL A 18 -14.42 14.73 -0.73
CA VAL A 18 -13.86 14.39 0.58
C VAL A 18 -14.17 15.48 1.60
N SER A 19 -14.12 16.75 1.21
CA SER A 19 -14.49 17.88 2.06
C SER A 19 -15.95 17.80 2.52
N ASP A 20 -16.87 17.47 1.61
CA ASP A 20 -18.29 17.32 1.95
C ASP A 20 -18.53 16.15 2.90
N ILE A 21 -17.89 15.00 2.66
CA ILE A 21 -17.95 13.84 3.57
C ILE A 21 -17.45 14.24 4.96
N THR A 22 -16.29 14.91 5.02
CA THR A 22 -15.69 15.37 6.28
C THR A 22 -16.61 16.34 7.02
N HIS A 23 -17.27 17.24 6.30
CA HIS A 23 -18.25 18.16 6.89
C HIS A 23 -19.41 17.43 7.56
N PHE A 24 -19.99 16.44 6.88
CA PHE A 24 -21.07 15.64 7.47
C PHE A 24 -20.59 14.79 8.65
N GLU A 25 -19.40 14.18 8.57
CA GLU A 25 -18.83 13.41 9.67
C GLU A 25 -18.61 14.27 10.92
N GLN A 26 -18.15 15.51 10.75
CA GLN A 26 -18.02 16.47 11.86
C GLN A 26 -19.37 16.86 12.47
N ALA A 27 -20.41 17.03 11.65
CA ALA A 27 -21.75 17.29 12.15
C ALA A 27 -22.28 16.11 12.98
N ILE A 28 -22.12 14.88 12.47
CA ILE A 28 -22.55 13.64 13.12
C ILE A 28 -21.79 13.40 14.43
N ALA A 29 -20.52 13.81 14.53
CA ALA A 29 -19.70 13.59 15.73
C ALA A 29 -20.33 14.14 17.03
N HIS A 30 -21.16 15.18 16.93
CA HIS A 30 -21.80 15.84 18.06
C HIS A 30 -23.22 15.33 18.36
N TRP A 31 -23.74 14.41 17.55
CA TRP A 31 -25.07 13.85 17.72
C TRP A 31 -25.13 12.85 18.88
N ASP A 32 -26.35 12.59 19.36
CA ASP A 32 -26.58 11.52 20.34
C ASP A 32 -26.45 10.12 19.72
N GLU A 33 -26.31 9.12 20.59
CA GLU A 33 -26.01 7.75 20.18
C GLU A 33 -27.09 7.13 19.28
N ASN A 34 -28.37 7.46 19.50
CA ASN A 34 -29.46 6.92 18.69
C ASN A 34 -29.41 7.50 17.28
N GLN A 35 -29.17 8.81 17.16
CA GLN A 35 -29.04 9.48 15.88
C GLN A 35 -27.82 8.97 15.09
N LYS A 36 -26.67 8.81 15.78
CA LYS A 36 -25.46 8.22 15.18
C LYS A 36 -25.73 6.82 14.64
N SER A 37 -26.33 5.96 15.45
CA SER A 37 -26.64 4.58 15.08
C SER A 37 -27.52 4.49 13.82
N VAL A 38 -28.52 5.38 13.68
CA VAL A 38 -29.38 5.41 12.48
C VAL A 38 -28.59 5.80 11.23
N VAL A 39 -27.76 6.84 11.30
CA VAL A 39 -26.97 7.30 10.15
C VAL A 39 -25.88 6.31 9.78
N GLU A 40 -25.19 5.71 10.76
CA GLU A 40 -24.22 4.64 10.53
C GLU A 40 -24.88 3.42 9.88
N GLY A 41 -26.07 3.04 10.35
CA GLY A 41 -26.85 1.97 9.73
C GLY A 41 -27.17 2.25 8.26
N LEU A 42 -27.60 3.48 7.94
CA LEU A 42 -27.85 3.91 6.57
C LEU A 42 -26.57 3.93 5.71
N LYS A 43 -25.49 4.53 6.22
CA LYS A 43 -24.17 4.59 5.56
C LYS A 43 -23.69 3.18 5.23
N ASN A 44 -23.68 2.28 6.20
CA ASN A 44 -23.25 0.90 6.02
C ASN A 44 -24.11 0.14 5.00
N ALA A 45 -25.43 0.35 4.99
CA ALA A 45 -26.33 -0.29 4.03
C ALA A 45 -26.05 0.17 2.59
N ILE A 46 -25.83 1.47 2.39
CA ILE A 46 -25.47 2.05 1.09
C ILE A 46 -24.09 1.54 0.65
N GLU A 47 -23.11 1.53 1.55
CA GLU A 47 -21.76 1.07 1.24
C GLU A 47 -21.71 -0.42 0.89
N ALA A 48 -22.50 -1.26 1.56
CA ALA A 48 -22.63 -2.67 1.23
C ALA A 48 -23.20 -2.87 -0.18
N LEU A 49 -24.24 -2.10 -0.54
CA LEU A 49 -24.80 -2.10 -1.88
C LEU A 49 -23.77 -1.67 -2.94
N HIS A 50 -23.04 -0.58 -2.68
CA HIS A 50 -21.97 -0.09 -3.57
C HIS A 50 -20.87 -1.12 -3.76
N LYS A 51 -20.36 -1.70 -2.66
CA LYS A 51 -19.30 -2.73 -2.70
C LYS A 51 -19.73 -3.93 -3.54
N GLU A 52 -20.96 -4.41 -3.37
CA GLU A 52 -21.48 -5.53 -4.17
C GLU A 52 -21.64 -5.18 -5.65
N ALA A 53 -22.21 -4.01 -5.96
CA ALA A 53 -22.39 -3.55 -7.34
C ALA A 53 -21.04 -3.36 -8.06
N LEU A 54 -20.09 -2.67 -7.42
CA LEU A 54 -18.74 -2.46 -7.95
C LEU A 54 -18.00 -3.79 -8.12
N THR A 55 -18.12 -4.73 -7.18
CA THR A 55 -17.51 -6.06 -7.30
C THR A 55 -18.01 -6.80 -8.54
N ARG A 56 -19.33 -6.79 -8.80
CA ARG A 56 -19.91 -7.40 -10.00
C ARG A 56 -19.48 -6.70 -11.27
N LEU A 57 -19.48 -5.36 -11.27
CA LEU A 57 -19.06 -4.54 -12.40
C LEU A 57 -17.59 -4.81 -12.76
N ILE A 58 -16.69 -4.72 -11.79
CA ILE A 58 -15.26 -5.00 -11.95
C ILE A 58 -15.06 -6.41 -12.51
N ARG A 59 -15.81 -7.40 -12.00
CA ARG A 59 -15.75 -8.78 -12.52
C ARG A 59 -16.16 -8.87 -13.98
N SER A 60 -17.22 -8.18 -14.39
CA SER A 60 -17.69 -8.15 -15.78
C SER A 60 -16.67 -7.44 -16.69
N VAL A 61 -16.23 -6.24 -16.32
CA VAL A 61 -15.27 -5.45 -17.10
C VAL A 61 -13.93 -6.19 -17.21
N LYS A 62 -13.49 -6.86 -16.14
CA LYS A 62 -12.28 -7.70 -16.16
C LYS A 62 -12.36 -8.84 -17.18
N GLN A 63 -13.54 -9.43 -17.39
CA GLN A 63 -13.74 -10.48 -18.38
C GLN A 63 -13.68 -9.92 -19.82
N GLU A 64 -14.13 -8.69 -20.02
CA GLU A 64 -14.18 -8.05 -21.34
C GLU A 64 -12.87 -7.34 -21.72
N SER A 65 -12.30 -6.53 -20.81
CA SER A 65 -11.11 -5.71 -21.06
C SER A 65 -10.39 -5.32 -19.76
N MET A 66 -9.36 -6.09 -19.42
CA MET A 66 -8.40 -5.69 -18.38
C MET A 66 -7.68 -4.36 -18.64
N PRO A 67 -7.30 -3.99 -19.89
CA PRO A 67 -6.73 -2.68 -20.17
C PRO A 67 -7.66 -1.52 -19.82
N ALA A 68 -8.95 -1.62 -20.12
CA ALA A 68 -9.93 -0.59 -19.78
C ALA A 68 -10.07 -0.43 -18.26
N LEU A 69 -10.12 -1.54 -17.52
CA LEU A 69 -10.14 -1.50 -16.05
C LEU A 69 -8.87 -0.83 -15.50
N ARG A 70 -7.69 -1.15 -16.04
CA ARG A 70 -6.41 -0.51 -15.63
C ARG A 70 -6.39 0.98 -15.92
N GLN A 71 -6.98 1.43 -17.03
CA GLN A 71 -7.10 2.84 -17.36
C GLN A 71 -8.07 3.54 -16.40
N ALA A 72 -9.22 2.92 -16.09
CA ALA A 72 -10.21 3.49 -15.18
C ALA A 72 -9.64 3.74 -13.78
N VAL A 73 -8.81 2.84 -13.25
CA VAL A 73 -8.19 3.03 -11.92
C VAL A 73 -7.07 4.07 -11.87
N GLN A 74 -6.70 4.68 -13.01
CA GLN A 74 -5.81 5.85 -13.03
C GLN A 74 -6.55 7.15 -12.70
N ASP A 75 -7.89 7.14 -12.78
CA ASP A 75 -8.71 8.24 -12.29
C ASP A 75 -8.69 8.25 -10.76
N GLU A 76 -8.47 9.43 -10.18
CA GLU A 76 -8.26 9.62 -8.74
C GLU A 76 -9.51 9.27 -7.93
N VAL A 77 -10.70 9.67 -8.42
CA VAL A 77 -11.99 9.42 -7.75
C VAL A 77 -12.32 7.94 -7.82
N VAL A 78 -12.12 7.31 -8.99
CA VAL A 78 -12.31 5.86 -9.14
C VAL A 78 -11.37 5.10 -8.22
N TYR A 79 -10.08 5.45 -8.18
CA TYR A 79 -9.12 4.82 -7.30
C TYR A 79 -9.50 4.96 -5.83
N GLY A 80 -9.87 6.17 -5.40
CA GLY A 80 -10.31 6.47 -4.04
C GLY A 80 -11.52 5.64 -3.62
N LEU A 81 -12.55 5.57 -4.46
CA LEU A 81 -13.77 4.80 -4.19
C LEU A 81 -13.49 3.29 -4.11
N LEU A 82 -12.70 2.75 -5.05
CA LEU A 82 -12.33 1.33 -5.04
C LEU A 82 -11.47 0.99 -3.82
N ARG A 83 -10.59 1.90 -3.41
CA ARG A 83 -9.74 1.72 -2.23
C ARG A 83 -10.55 1.78 -0.93
N TYR A 84 -11.52 2.68 -0.86
CA TYR A 84 -12.45 2.83 0.26
C TYR A 84 -13.25 1.54 0.48
N HIS A 85 -13.76 0.94 -0.59
CA HIS A 85 -14.47 -0.35 -0.54
C HIS A 85 -13.55 -1.58 -0.49
N GLU A 86 -12.23 -1.40 -0.39
CA GLU A 86 -11.22 -2.48 -0.34
C GLU A 86 -11.19 -3.37 -1.58
N LEU A 87 -11.59 -2.84 -2.74
CA LEU A 87 -11.64 -3.55 -4.01
C LEU A 87 -10.32 -3.46 -4.81
N VAL A 88 -9.42 -2.57 -4.39
CA VAL A 88 -8.07 -2.44 -4.95
C VAL A 88 -7.04 -2.38 -3.82
N LYS A 89 -5.89 -3.03 -4.03
CA LYS A 89 -4.75 -2.92 -3.11
C LYS A 89 -4.02 -1.59 -3.35
N PRO A 90 -3.42 -0.99 -2.31
CA PRO A 90 -2.49 0.09 -2.52
C PRO A 90 -1.36 -0.36 -3.48
N PRO A 91 -0.81 0.55 -4.29
CA PRO A 91 0.32 0.21 -5.14
C PRO A 91 1.46 -0.33 -4.26
N THR A 92 2.00 -1.49 -4.63
CA THR A 92 3.21 -2.02 -4.00
C THR A 92 4.33 -1.02 -4.27
N PRO A 93 5.02 -0.48 -3.25
CA PRO A 93 6.13 0.43 -3.47
C PRO A 93 7.25 -0.25 -4.28
N PRO A 94 8.14 0.53 -4.93
CA PRO A 94 9.31 -0.01 -5.59
C PRO A 94 10.13 -0.91 -4.66
N LEU A 95 10.78 -1.94 -5.23
CA LEU A 95 11.53 -2.92 -4.47
C LEU A 95 12.59 -2.27 -3.56
N GLU A 96 13.30 -1.25 -4.04
CA GLU A 96 14.29 -0.51 -3.27
C GLU A 96 13.70 0.15 -2.01
N VAL A 97 12.51 0.76 -2.13
CA VAL A 97 11.82 1.38 -0.99
C VAL A 97 11.45 0.32 0.05
N ARG A 98 10.96 -0.84 -0.40
CA ARG A 98 10.58 -1.95 0.49
C ARG A 98 11.79 -2.58 1.18
N VAL A 99 12.91 -2.73 0.46
CA VAL A 99 14.17 -3.19 1.06
C VAL A 99 14.65 -2.17 2.10
N GLN A 100 14.59 -0.88 1.80
CA GLN A 100 14.99 0.16 2.75
C GLN A 100 14.11 0.16 4.01
N GLN A 101 12.79 -0.01 3.86
CA GLN A 101 11.85 -0.17 4.98
C GLN A 101 12.21 -1.39 5.85
N ALA A 102 12.52 -2.52 5.23
CA ALA A 102 12.95 -3.72 5.95
C ALA A 102 14.24 -3.49 6.75
N LEU A 103 15.20 -2.78 6.18
CA LEU A 103 16.44 -2.42 6.87
C LEU A 103 16.19 -1.44 8.02
N ASP A 104 15.32 -0.44 7.81
CA ASP A 104 14.97 0.54 8.84
C ASP A 104 14.30 -0.09 10.06
N GLU A 105 13.51 -1.14 9.88
CA GLU A 105 12.86 -1.88 10.97
C GLU A 105 13.86 -2.58 11.89
N ILE A 106 14.97 -3.10 11.36
CA ILE A 106 15.98 -3.85 12.14
C ILE A 106 17.11 -2.99 12.69
N ARG A 107 17.31 -1.79 12.13
CA ARG A 107 18.38 -0.86 12.54
C ARG A 107 18.41 -0.58 14.04
N PRO A 108 17.29 -0.33 14.74
CA PRO A 108 17.31 -0.13 16.19
C PRO A 108 17.93 -1.31 16.96
N GLY A 109 17.64 -2.54 16.54
CA GLY A 109 18.22 -3.75 17.13
C GLY A 109 19.72 -3.85 16.88
N LEU A 110 20.19 -3.61 15.66
CA LEU A 110 21.61 -3.61 15.33
C LEU A 110 22.40 -2.52 16.06
N GLN A 111 21.82 -1.31 16.15
CA GLN A 111 22.43 -0.16 16.81
C GLN A 111 22.59 -0.37 18.32
N SER A 112 21.67 -1.10 18.96
CA SER A 112 21.82 -1.50 20.37
C SER A 112 23.09 -2.32 20.64
N HIS A 113 23.61 -2.99 19.60
CA HIS A 113 24.86 -3.75 19.63
C HIS A 113 26.03 -3.00 18.98
N ASN A 114 25.93 -1.67 18.81
CA ASN A 114 26.90 -0.82 18.13
C ASN A 114 27.22 -1.26 16.69
N GLY A 115 26.21 -1.72 15.95
CA GLY A 115 26.34 -1.96 14.52
C GLY A 115 25.16 -1.46 13.70
N ASN A 116 25.22 -1.66 12.40
CA ASN A 116 24.22 -1.16 11.45
C ASN A 116 24.28 -1.98 10.15
N VAL A 117 23.36 -1.70 9.23
CA VAL A 117 23.26 -2.32 7.91
C VAL A 117 22.97 -1.28 6.83
N GLU A 118 23.64 -1.44 5.70
CA GLU A 118 23.50 -0.61 4.51
C GLU A 118 23.10 -1.46 3.31
N LEU A 119 22.19 -0.96 2.49
CA LEU A 119 21.88 -1.54 1.18
C LEU A 119 23.02 -1.18 0.22
N VAL A 120 23.59 -2.18 -0.44
CA VAL A 120 24.67 -1.99 -1.43
C VAL A 120 24.12 -2.06 -2.84
N ALA A 121 23.38 -3.12 -3.15
CA ALA A 121 22.81 -3.33 -4.48
C ALA A 121 21.60 -4.26 -4.44
N ILE A 122 20.74 -4.12 -5.44
CA ILE A 122 19.70 -5.10 -5.75
C ILE A 122 20.04 -5.70 -7.11
N LYS A 123 20.51 -6.94 -7.09
CA LYS A 123 20.85 -7.72 -8.29
C LYS A 123 19.62 -8.49 -8.74
N LEU A 124 19.09 -8.09 -9.89
CA LEU A 124 18.01 -8.82 -10.55
C LEU A 124 18.49 -10.23 -10.93
N PRO A 125 17.63 -11.27 -10.81
CA PRO A 125 16.20 -11.16 -10.56
C PRO A 125 15.79 -11.08 -9.07
N ASP A 126 16.60 -11.58 -8.13
CA ASP A 126 16.10 -11.91 -6.77
C ASP A 126 17.16 -11.83 -5.65
N THR A 127 18.26 -11.10 -5.85
CA THR A 127 19.36 -11.02 -4.88
C THR A 127 19.55 -9.60 -4.34
N VAL A 128 19.62 -9.45 -3.02
CA VAL A 128 19.97 -8.18 -2.35
C VAL A 128 21.35 -8.31 -1.73
N GLU A 129 22.21 -7.34 -2.00
CA GLU A 129 23.52 -7.21 -1.37
C GLU A 129 23.45 -6.15 -0.28
N VAL A 130 23.84 -6.53 0.92
CA VAL A 130 23.89 -5.66 2.10
C VAL A 130 25.30 -5.63 2.68
N LYS A 131 25.62 -4.56 3.39
CA LYS A 131 26.86 -4.42 4.14
C LYS A 131 26.53 -4.25 5.61
N LEU A 132 27.02 -5.18 6.44
CA LEU A 132 27.01 -5.02 7.89
C LEU A 132 28.16 -4.09 8.28
N VAL A 133 27.89 -3.09 9.11
CA VAL A 133 28.89 -2.11 9.58
C VAL A 133 28.90 -2.03 11.11
N GLY A 134 29.97 -1.48 11.67
CA GLY A 134 30.20 -1.42 13.12
C GLY A 134 30.56 -2.79 13.71
N ASN A 135 30.19 -3.04 14.97
CA ASN A 135 30.55 -4.30 15.64
C ASN A 135 29.93 -5.55 15.00
N CYS A 136 28.89 -5.39 14.17
CA CYS A 136 28.26 -6.47 13.42
C CYS A 136 29.23 -7.17 12.44
N SER A 137 30.23 -6.46 11.89
CA SER A 137 31.19 -7.04 10.94
C SER A 137 32.32 -7.83 11.61
N ASN A 138 32.52 -7.67 12.93
CA ASN A 138 33.72 -8.14 13.63
C ASN A 138 33.44 -9.17 14.74
N CYS A 139 32.19 -9.62 14.92
CA CYS A 139 31.81 -10.61 15.94
C CYS A 139 31.44 -11.97 15.32
N PRO A 140 32.36 -12.96 15.29
CA PRO A 140 32.14 -14.25 14.63
C PRO A 140 30.93 -15.03 15.17
N ALA A 141 30.58 -14.83 16.45
CA ALA A 141 29.46 -15.48 17.10
C ALA A 141 28.09 -14.83 16.79
N SER A 142 28.08 -13.55 16.36
CA SER A 142 26.85 -12.77 16.13
C SER A 142 26.58 -12.51 14.64
N THR A 143 27.57 -12.68 13.76
CA THR A 143 27.40 -12.42 12.32
C THR A 143 26.36 -13.34 11.68
N LEU A 144 26.25 -14.61 12.12
CA LEU A 144 25.26 -15.54 11.58
C LEU A 144 23.83 -15.13 11.95
N THR A 145 23.54 -14.92 13.24
CA THR A 145 22.21 -14.54 13.71
C THR A 145 21.77 -13.15 13.23
N MET A 146 22.69 -12.21 13.12
CA MET A 146 22.40 -10.88 12.56
C MET A 146 22.11 -10.93 11.06
N LYS A 147 22.87 -11.73 10.31
CA LYS A 147 22.60 -11.95 8.88
C LYS A 147 21.22 -12.58 8.69
N ASP A 148 20.88 -13.60 9.49
CA ASP A 148 19.58 -14.25 9.43
C ASP A 148 18.44 -13.26 9.76
N GLY A 149 18.64 -12.38 10.74
CA GLY A 149 17.67 -11.31 11.06
C GLY A 149 17.47 -10.32 9.91
N VAL A 150 18.54 -9.90 9.25
CA VAL A 150 18.48 -9.03 8.06
C VAL A 150 17.78 -9.72 6.90
N GLU A 151 18.14 -10.98 6.64
CA GLU A 151 17.53 -11.78 5.58
C GLU A 151 16.03 -11.99 5.82
N GLN A 152 15.64 -12.29 7.06
CA GLN A 152 14.24 -12.48 7.42
C GLN A 152 13.42 -11.19 7.29
N ALA A 153 13.98 -10.05 7.71
CA ALA A 153 13.33 -8.75 7.56
C ALA A 153 13.11 -8.43 6.08
N ILE A 154 14.16 -8.56 5.25
CA ILE A 154 14.05 -8.31 3.80
C ILE A 154 13.01 -9.24 3.17
N LYS A 155 13.01 -10.54 3.49
CA LYS A 155 12.04 -11.50 2.94
C LYS A 155 10.60 -11.24 3.39
N THR A 156 10.41 -10.68 4.57
CA THR A 156 9.07 -10.29 5.07
C THR A 156 8.47 -9.17 4.22
N HIS A 157 9.26 -8.15 3.90
CA HIS A 157 8.81 -7.02 3.07
C HIS A 157 8.90 -7.29 1.56
N CYS A 158 9.83 -8.15 1.16
CA CYS A 158 10.19 -8.47 -0.21
C CYS A 158 10.21 -9.99 -0.43
N PRO A 159 9.05 -10.67 -0.42
CA PRO A 159 8.97 -12.12 -0.59
C PRO A 159 9.50 -12.62 -1.94
N GLU A 160 9.66 -11.73 -2.93
CA GLU A 160 10.31 -12.04 -4.21
C GLU A 160 11.84 -12.18 -4.12
N ILE A 161 12.49 -11.69 -3.06
CA ILE A 161 13.95 -11.82 -2.85
C ILE A 161 14.26 -13.20 -2.28
N LYS A 162 15.11 -13.96 -2.98
CA LYS A 162 15.51 -15.31 -2.56
C LYS A 162 16.82 -15.32 -1.80
N ASN A 163 17.74 -14.45 -2.19
CA ASN A 163 19.10 -14.43 -1.66
C ASN A 163 19.43 -13.07 -1.05
N VAL A 164 19.95 -13.08 0.18
CA VAL A 164 20.54 -11.91 0.81
C VAL A 164 22.01 -12.20 1.08
N VAL A 165 22.87 -11.42 0.44
CA VAL A 165 24.32 -11.60 0.49
C VAL A 165 24.93 -10.45 1.27
N SER A 166 25.67 -10.78 2.33
CA SER A 166 26.52 -9.79 3.00
C SER A 166 27.81 -9.65 2.20
N VAL A 167 28.11 -8.44 1.74
CA VAL A 167 29.38 -8.13 1.09
C VAL A 167 30.32 -7.47 2.12
N ASN A 168 31.48 -8.09 2.31
CA ASN A 168 32.56 -7.50 3.10
C ASN A 168 33.51 -6.79 2.13
N THR A 169 33.83 -5.53 2.41
CA THR A 169 34.97 -4.85 1.80
C THR A 169 36.06 -4.72 2.85
#